data_AF-A0AAW1N2M3-F1
#
_entry.id   AF-A0AAW1N2M3-F1
#
_cell.length_a   1.000
_cell.length_b   1.000
_cell.length_c   1.000
_cell.angle_alpha   90.00
_cell.angle_beta   90.00
_cell.angle_gamma   90.00
#
_symmetry.space_group_name_H-M   'P 1'
#
loop_
_entity.id
_entity.type
_entity.pdbx_description
1 polymer ?
#
loop_
_entity_poly.entity_id
_entity_poly.type
_entity_poly.pdbx_seq_one_letter_code
_entity_poly.pdbx_strand_id
1 'polypeptide(L)'
;MDSHVIKVLWHPKLNQIFVGNGVIKCFYDDRRSLRGATLCVKKVQKRIQHAEIVSSQQVITPHALPLFRQERRKTSKKQMEKDRLDPVTSRRPDLPITSGQGGRVASSGGMLSSYVIRNLGLSKRVDDDQDPREAILKYAKEAEDNPYWITPAYAKTQPKVILSESGEGEPSAKKTKTD
;
A
#
# COMPACT_ATOMS: atom_id res chain seq x y z
N MET A 1 53.28 -7.01 42.23
CA MET A 1 54.35 -7.97 41.89
C MET A 1 55.25 -7.30 40.88
N ASP A 2 56.32 -6.69 41.37
CA ASP A 2 57.32 -6.05 40.52
C ASP A 2 58.29 -7.11 40.02
N SER A 3 57.96 -7.72 38.88
CA SER A 3 58.83 -8.67 38.21
C SER A 3 59.72 -7.94 37.20
N HIS A 4 61.01 -8.27 37.21
CA HIS A 4 62.01 -7.67 36.33
C HIS A 4 61.74 -7.97 34.86
N VAL A 5 62.13 -7.02 34.00
CA VAL A 5 62.03 -7.16 32.55
C VAL A 5 63.14 -8.04 32.00
N ILE A 6 62.76 -9.12 31.31
CA ILE A 6 63.71 -10.09 30.76
C ILE A 6 64.17 -9.64 29.38
N LYS A 7 63.23 -9.25 28.51
CA LYS A 7 63.53 -8.86 27.13
C LYS A 7 62.64 -7.72 26.66
N VAL A 8 63.26 -6.76 25.99
CA VAL A 8 62.60 -5.67 25.29
C VAL A 8 62.93 -5.78 23.81
N LEU A 9 61.92 -5.63 22.95
CA LEU A 9 62.07 -5.62 21.50
C LEU A 9 61.28 -4.45 20.92
N TRP A 10 61.93 -3.60 20.13
CA TRP A 10 61.26 -2.58 19.34
C TRP A 10 61.20 -2.99 17.88
N HIS A 11 59.99 -3.03 17.30
CA HIS A 11 59.81 -3.39 15.89
C HIS A 11 59.80 -2.13 14.99
N PRO A 12 60.78 -1.93 14.09
CA PRO A 12 60.96 -0.65 13.39
C PRO A 12 59.81 -0.31 12.43
N LYS A 13 59.24 -1.29 11.73
CA LYS A 13 58.13 -1.02 10.77
C LYS A 13 56.76 -0.82 11.42
N LEU A 14 56.52 -1.42 12.59
CA LEU A 14 55.25 -1.30 13.33
C LEU A 14 55.32 -0.11 14.30
N ASN A 15 56.53 0.27 14.69
CA ASN A 15 56.81 1.23 15.75
C ASN A 15 56.09 0.85 17.06
N GLN A 16 56.30 -0.40 17.50
CA GLN A 16 55.71 -1.01 18.70
C GLN A 16 56.80 -1.63 19.57
N ILE A 17 56.69 -1.42 20.88
CA ILE A 17 57.64 -1.93 21.87
C ILE A 17 57.01 -3.10 22.60
N PHE A 18 57.64 -4.27 22.51
CA PHE A 18 57.24 -5.48 23.21
C PHE A 18 58.14 -5.68 24.42
N VAL A 19 57.52 -5.88 25.58
CA VAL A 19 58.19 -6.10 26.87
C VAL A 19 57.71 -7.44 27.43
N GLY A 20 58.65 -8.35 27.68
CA GLY A 20 58.36 -9.71 28.12
C GLY A 20 58.86 -9.99 29.55
N ASN A 21 57.91 -10.25 30.46
CA ASN A 21 58.16 -10.64 31.86
C ASN A 21 57.25 -11.83 32.23
N GLY A 22 57.20 -12.87 31.38
CA GLY A 22 56.22 -13.97 31.46
C GLY A 22 54.85 -13.63 30.86
N VAL A 23 54.45 -12.36 30.88
CA VAL A 23 53.37 -11.79 30.05
C VAL A 23 53.99 -10.81 29.06
N ILE A 24 53.50 -10.80 27.82
CA ILE A 24 53.95 -9.87 26.78
C ILE A 24 53.07 -8.62 26.83
N LYS A 25 53.65 -7.49 27.22
CA LYS A 25 53.02 -6.18 27.13
C LYS A 25 53.49 -5.50 25.84
N CYS A 26 52.55 -5.02 25.03
CA CYS A 26 52.83 -4.25 23.82
C CYS A 26 52.44 -2.80 24.03
N PHE A 27 53.41 -1.90 23.87
CA PHE A 27 53.19 -0.46 23.88
C PHE A 27 53.20 0.05 22.44
N TYR A 28 52.23 0.89 22.11
CA TYR A 28 52.07 1.48 20.80
C TYR A 28 51.59 2.93 20.95
N ASP A 29 51.85 3.75 19.93
CA ASP A 29 51.32 5.11 19.79
C ASP A 29 50.23 5.12 18.71
N ASP A 30 49.05 5.67 18.99
CA ASP A 30 47.91 5.68 18.06
C ASP A 30 48.19 6.41 16.73
N ARG A 31 49.12 7.37 16.72
CA ARG A 31 49.42 8.20 15.54
C ARG A 31 50.59 7.64 14.72
N ARG A 32 51.63 7.14 15.41
CA ARG A 32 52.88 6.71 14.78
C ARG A 32 52.99 5.21 14.59
N SER A 33 52.25 4.42 15.37
CA SER A 33 52.25 2.97 15.24
C SER A 33 51.27 2.51 14.18
N LEU A 34 51.70 1.57 13.36
CA LEU A 34 50.92 1.02 12.25
C LEU A 34 50.70 -0.47 12.46
N ARG A 35 49.48 -0.94 12.18
CA ARG A 35 49.10 -2.37 12.19
C ARG A 35 49.36 -3.05 13.54
N GLY A 36 49.50 -4.38 13.57
CA GLY A 36 49.83 -5.12 14.79
C GLY A 36 48.79 -4.91 15.89
N ALA A 37 49.23 -4.45 17.07
CA ALA A 37 48.37 -4.21 18.22
C ALA A 37 47.21 -3.22 17.95
N THR A 38 47.44 -2.18 17.13
CA THR A 38 46.35 -1.23 16.79
C THR A 38 45.22 -1.86 15.98
N LEU A 39 45.45 -2.96 15.26
CA LEU A 39 44.37 -3.67 14.54
C LEU A 39 43.39 -4.32 15.52
N CYS A 40 43.89 -4.91 16.59
CA CYS A 40 43.06 -5.54 17.60
C CYS A 40 42.25 -4.49 18.37
N VAL A 41 42.87 -3.36 18.70
CA VAL A 41 42.21 -2.28 19.45
C VAL A 41 41.19 -1.54 18.58
N LYS A 42 41.50 -1.26 17.31
CA LYS A 42 40.56 -0.59 16.37
C LYS A 42 39.52 -1.54 15.77
N LYS A 43 39.57 -2.84 16.06
CA LYS A 43 38.60 -3.80 15.54
C LYS A 43 37.25 -3.58 16.22
N VAL A 44 36.42 -2.74 15.60
CA VAL A 44 35.02 -2.61 15.99
C VAL A 44 34.35 -3.98 15.84
N GLN A 45 33.74 -4.47 16.92
CA GLN A 45 32.93 -5.68 16.88
C GLN A 45 31.79 -5.46 15.89
N LYS A 46 31.90 -6.09 14.71
CA LYS A 46 30.80 -6.10 13.76
C LYS A 46 29.65 -6.83 14.43
N ARG A 47 28.46 -6.22 14.46
CA ARG A 47 27.25 -6.93 14.85
C ARG A 47 27.15 -8.17 13.98
N ILE A 48 27.27 -9.33 14.61
CA ILE A 48 26.98 -10.60 13.96
C ILE A 48 25.48 -10.54 13.70
N GLN A 49 25.10 -10.36 12.44
CA GLN A 49 23.72 -10.54 12.04
C GLN A 49 23.40 -12.00 12.34
N HIS A 50 22.64 -12.24 13.41
CA HIS A 50 22.08 -13.55 13.66
C HIS A 50 21.27 -13.90 12.42
N ALA A 51 21.70 -14.92 11.70
CA ALA A 51 20.98 -15.42 10.55
C ALA A 51 19.70 -16.11 11.08
N GLU A 52 18.69 -15.31 11.42
CA GLU A 52 17.34 -15.80 11.72
C GLU A 52 16.68 -16.42 10.48
N ILE A 53 17.30 -16.27 9.31
CA ILE A 53 16.97 -17.07 8.14
C ILE A 53 17.53 -18.46 8.39
N VAL A 54 16.73 -19.33 9.02
CA VAL A 54 16.86 -20.78 8.92
C VAL A 54 16.80 -21.10 7.43
N SER A 55 17.97 -21.14 6.83
CA SER A 55 18.13 -21.44 5.43
C SER A 55 17.76 -22.90 5.27
N SER A 56 16.51 -23.20 4.89
CA SER A 56 16.11 -24.57 4.57
C SER A 56 17.08 -25.16 3.55
N GLN A 57 17.74 -26.25 3.94
CA GLN A 57 18.78 -26.89 3.14
C GLN A 57 18.13 -27.52 1.91
N GLN A 58 18.44 -26.98 0.74
CA GLN A 58 17.84 -27.43 -0.52
C GLN A 58 18.59 -28.67 -1.01
N VAL A 59 17.88 -29.79 -1.15
CA VAL A 59 18.40 -31.01 -1.74
C VAL A 59 18.32 -30.88 -3.27
N ILE A 60 19.47 -30.88 -3.94
CA ILE A 60 19.56 -30.74 -5.40
C ILE A 60 19.60 -32.13 -6.04
N THR A 61 18.67 -32.41 -6.94
CA THR A 61 18.66 -33.62 -7.76
C THR A 61 19.61 -33.44 -8.97
N PRO A 62 20.62 -34.32 -9.15
CA PRO A 62 21.68 -34.10 -10.15
C PRO A 62 21.19 -34.23 -11.60
N HIS A 63 20.09 -34.93 -11.86
CA HIS A 63 19.57 -35.19 -13.21
C HIS A 63 18.05 -34.90 -13.33
N ALA A 64 17.57 -33.84 -12.69
CA ALA A 64 16.20 -33.39 -12.88
C ALA A 64 15.99 -32.75 -14.26
N LEU A 65 14.81 -32.99 -14.85
CA LEU A 65 14.37 -32.30 -16.05
C LEU A 65 14.41 -30.77 -15.83
N PRO A 66 14.61 -29.96 -16.88
CA PRO A 66 14.66 -28.49 -16.77
C PRO A 66 13.45 -27.90 -16.04
N LEU A 67 12.26 -28.47 -16.22
CA LEU A 67 11.04 -28.04 -15.51
C LEU A 67 11.08 -28.29 -13.99
N PHE A 68 11.80 -29.29 -13.51
CA PHE A 68 11.91 -29.63 -12.08
C PHE A 68 13.23 -29.15 -11.45
N ARG A 69 14.08 -28.48 -12.25
CA ARG A 69 15.35 -27.96 -11.77
C ARG A 69 15.11 -26.72 -10.94
N GLN A 70 15.18 -26.88 -9.62
CA GLN A 70 15.06 -25.77 -8.69
C GLN A 70 16.22 -24.77 -8.86
N GLU A 71 15.94 -23.46 -8.81
CA GLU A 71 16.99 -22.44 -8.81
C GLU A 71 17.89 -22.63 -7.59
N ARG A 72 19.21 -22.49 -7.78
CA ARG A 72 20.17 -22.51 -6.69
C ARG A 72 20.01 -21.25 -5.84
N ARG A 73 20.04 -21.41 -4.51
CA ARG A 73 20.10 -20.28 -3.58
C ARG A 73 21.24 -19.34 -3.95
N LYS A 74 20.88 -18.07 -4.21
CA LYS A 74 21.84 -16.99 -4.45
C LYS A 74 22.00 -16.18 -3.17
N THR A 75 23.09 -15.44 -3.07
CA THR A 75 23.24 -14.45 -2.00
C THR A 75 22.13 -13.40 -2.12
N SER A 76 21.67 -12.85 -0.98
CA SER A 76 20.61 -11.82 -0.95
C SER A 76 20.88 -10.67 -1.93
N LYS A 77 22.16 -10.24 -2.05
CA LYS A 77 22.57 -9.22 -3.02
C LYS A 77 22.26 -9.59 -4.47
N LYS A 78 22.59 -10.82 -4.89
CA LYS A 78 22.35 -11.28 -6.27
C LYS A 78 20.86 -11.49 -6.56
N GLN A 79 20.07 -11.84 -5.56
CA GLN A 79 18.61 -11.93 -5.69
C GLN A 79 18.02 -10.53 -5.92
N MET A 80 18.41 -9.55 -5.11
CA MET A 80 17.96 -8.16 -5.27
C MET A 80 18.36 -7.54 -6.62
N GLU A 81 19.53 -7.89 -7.17
CA GLU A 81 19.95 -7.47 -8.51
C GLU A 81 19.06 -8.09 -9.61
N LYS A 82 18.66 -9.37 -9.49
CA LYS A 82 17.72 -10.01 -10.41
C LYS A 82 16.31 -9.42 -10.30
N ASP A 83 15.81 -9.28 -9.07
CA ASP A 83 14.47 -8.73 -8.81
C ASP A 83 14.33 -7.30 -9.35
N ARG A 84 15.44 -6.56 -9.42
CA ARG A 84 15.51 -5.22 -10.02
C ARG A 84 15.49 -5.23 -11.55
N LEU A 85 16.01 -6.29 -12.18
CA LEU A 85 15.98 -6.47 -13.64
C LEU A 85 14.57 -6.86 -14.12
N ASP A 86 13.82 -7.58 -13.28
CA ASP A 86 12.47 -8.02 -13.61
C ASP A 86 11.48 -6.85 -13.57
N PRO A 87 10.81 -6.50 -14.69
CA PRO A 87 9.95 -5.31 -14.76
C PRO A 87 8.68 -5.42 -13.90
N VAL A 88 8.26 -6.65 -13.57
CA VAL A 88 7.09 -6.90 -12.73
C VAL A 88 7.46 -6.79 -11.25
N THR A 89 8.53 -7.46 -10.81
CA THR A 89 8.99 -7.49 -9.41
C THR A 89 9.54 -6.14 -8.96
N SER A 90 10.23 -5.44 -9.87
CA SER A 90 10.77 -4.10 -9.60
C SER A 90 9.70 -3.00 -9.62
N ARG A 91 8.48 -3.29 -10.09
CA ARG A 91 7.40 -2.30 -10.16
C ARG A 91 6.97 -1.90 -8.76
N ARG A 92 7.19 -0.61 -8.44
CA ARG A 92 6.63 -0.02 -7.22
C ARG A 92 5.11 -0.01 -7.32
N PRO A 93 4.38 -0.40 -6.27
CA PRO A 93 2.94 -0.22 -6.21
C PRO A 93 2.55 1.25 -6.44
N ASP A 94 1.44 1.47 -7.13
CA ASP A 94 0.91 2.82 -7.35
C ASP A 94 0.54 3.44 -6.01
N LEU A 95 1.02 4.67 -5.77
CA LEU A 95 0.67 5.40 -4.57
C LEU A 95 -0.81 5.82 -4.61
N PRO A 96 -1.46 5.97 -3.44
CA PRO A 96 -2.78 6.57 -3.37
C PRO A 96 -2.75 7.99 -3.96
N ILE A 97 -3.72 8.28 -4.82
CA ILE A 97 -3.71 9.46 -5.68
C ILE A 97 -4.16 10.69 -4.88
N THR A 98 -3.28 11.68 -4.74
CA THR A 98 -3.59 12.97 -4.10
C THR A 98 -4.18 13.99 -5.09
N SER A 99 -3.76 13.95 -6.35
CA SER A 99 -4.20 14.87 -7.42
C SER A 99 -4.55 14.09 -8.68
N GLY A 100 -5.68 14.39 -9.31
CA GLY A 100 -6.11 13.70 -10.51
C GLY A 100 -5.22 14.05 -11.70
N GLN A 101 -4.37 13.14 -12.12
CA GLN A 101 -3.50 13.28 -13.29
C GLN A 101 -3.46 11.94 -14.05
N GLY A 102 -3.39 11.99 -15.39
CA GLY A 102 -3.25 10.80 -16.22
C GLY A 102 -4.51 9.91 -16.30
N GLY A 103 -5.71 10.50 -16.26
CA GLY A 103 -6.98 9.78 -16.40
C GLY A 103 -7.50 9.15 -15.10
N ARG A 104 -6.78 9.28 -13.99
CA ARG A 104 -7.28 8.90 -12.67
C ARG A 104 -7.84 10.11 -11.95
N VAL A 105 -9.04 9.97 -11.37
CA VAL A 105 -9.73 11.04 -10.63
C VAL A 105 -9.38 10.93 -9.16
N ALA A 106 -8.85 12.02 -8.58
CA ALA A 106 -8.67 12.12 -7.13
C ALA A 106 -10.01 12.42 -6.46
N SER A 107 -10.25 11.83 -5.28
CA SER A 107 -11.49 12.01 -4.53
C SER A 107 -11.72 13.46 -4.08
N SER A 108 -10.65 14.24 -3.83
CA SER A 108 -10.75 15.62 -3.40
C SER A 108 -9.53 16.42 -3.88
N GLY A 109 -9.63 16.96 -5.11
CA GLY A 109 -8.60 17.83 -5.68
C GLY A 109 -9.06 19.30 -5.71
N GLY A 110 -8.10 20.22 -5.72
CA GLY A 110 -8.36 21.67 -5.86
C GLY A 110 -8.77 22.13 -7.27
N MET A 111 -9.01 21.21 -8.20
CA MET A 111 -9.41 21.52 -9.57
C MET A 111 -10.91 21.83 -9.65
N LEU A 112 -11.29 22.76 -10.54
CA LEU A 112 -12.69 23.14 -10.77
C LEU A 112 -13.56 21.93 -11.14
N SER A 113 -13.03 20.96 -11.90
CA SER A 113 -13.74 19.72 -12.23
C SER A 113 -14.13 18.93 -10.98
N SER A 114 -13.24 18.79 -9.99
CA SER A 114 -13.53 18.14 -8.71
C SER A 114 -14.52 18.95 -7.87
N TYR A 115 -14.48 20.29 -7.95
CA TYR A 115 -15.45 21.16 -7.29
C TYR A 115 -16.85 21.04 -7.91
N VAL A 116 -16.96 21.04 -9.24
CA VAL A 116 -18.23 20.84 -9.95
C VAL A 116 -18.80 19.44 -9.68
N ILE A 117 -17.98 18.39 -9.70
CA ILE A 117 -18.43 17.04 -9.34
C ILE A 117 -18.95 16.98 -7.90
N ARG A 118 -18.25 17.63 -6.95
CA ARG A 118 -18.70 17.65 -5.54
C ARG A 118 -19.97 18.45 -5.35
N ASN A 119 -20.02 19.65 -5.92
CA ASN A 119 -21.15 20.55 -5.71
C ASN A 119 -22.33 20.13 -6.58
N LEU A 120 -22.20 20.06 -7.90
CA LEU A 120 -23.33 19.67 -8.76
C LEU A 120 -23.67 18.19 -8.63
N GLY A 121 -22.66 17.30 -8.57
CA GLY A 121 -22.88 15.86 -8.56
C GLY A 121 -23.34 15.26 -7.23
N LEU A 122 -23.08 15.91 -6.08
CA LEU A 122 -23.65 15.49 -4.79
C LEU A 122 -24.77 16.40 -4.27
N SER A 123 -24.78 17.71 -4.55
CA SER A 123 -25.83 18.61 -4.03
C SER A 123 -27.13 18.59 -4.84
N LYS A 124 -27.09 18.07 -6.07
CA LYS A 124 -28.27 17.77 -6.87
C LYS A 124 -28.26 16.32 -7.30
N ARG A 125 -28.30 15.41 -6.33
CA ARG A 125 -29.20 14.28 -6.51
C ARG A 125 -30.61 14.87 -6.54
N VAL A 126 -31.07 15.31 -7.72
CA VAL A 126 -32.45 14.96 -8.06
C VAL A 126 -32.48 13.47 -7.79
N ASP A 127 -33.34 13.02 -6.89
CA ASP A 127 -33.40 11.62 -6.50
C ASP A 127 -33.72 10.80 -7.76
N ASP A 128 -32.69 10.42 -8.51
CA ASP A 128 -32.79 9.64 -9.75
C ASP A 128 -33.37 8.24 -9.46
N ASP A 129 -33.41 7.87 -8.16
CA ASP A 129 -34.01 6.66 -7.61
C ASP A 129 -35.50 6.83 -7.21
N GLN A 130 -36.13 7.99 -7.43
CA GLN A 130 -37.58 8.11 -7.22
C GLN A 130 -38.31 7.45 -8.37
N ASP A 131 -38.94 6.32 -8.09
CA ASP A 131 -39.84 5.67 -9.03
C ASP A 131 -40.86 6.72 -9.54
N PRO A 132 -41.07 6.83 -10.87
CA PRO A 132 -41.92 7.87 -11.45
C PRO A 132 -43.35 7.85 -10.89
N ARG A 133 -43.78 6.70 -10.39
CA ARG A 133 -45.05 6.51 -9.67
C ARG A 133 -45.08 7.31 -8.37
N GLU A 134 -44.06 7.21 -7.53
CA GLU A 134 -44.02 7.88 -6.23
C GLU A 134 -43.93 9.40 -6.40
N ALA A 135 -43.17 9.86 -7.39
CA ALA A 135 -43.08 11.27 -7.74
C ALA A 135 -44.44 11.87 -8.13
N ILE A 136 -45.23 11.17 -8.97
CA ILE A 136 -46.57 11.62 -9.36
C ILE A 136 -47.54 11.53 -8.17
N LEU A 137 -47.48 10.46 -7.36
CA LEU A 137 -48.36 10.28 -6.20
C LEU A 137 -48.13 11.31 -5.09
N LYS A 138 -46.90 11.81 -4.94
CA LYS A 138 -46.58 12.87 -3.96
C LYS A 138 -47.41 14.13 -4.19
N TYR A 139 -47.60 14.51 -5.46
CA TYR A 139 -48.38 15.69 -5.85
C TYR A 139 -49.89 15.44 -5.90
N ALA A 140 -50.35 14.19 -5.78
CA ALA A 140 -51.78 13.88 -5.80
C ALA A 140 -52.53 14.55 -4.63
N LYS A 141 -51.96 14.51 -3.42
CA LYS A 141 -52.53 15.16 -2.22
C LYS A 141 -52.56 16.68 -2.37
N GLU A 142 -51.47 17.27 -2.86
CA GLU A 142 -51.37 18.72 -3.08
C GLU A 142 -52.37 19.22 -4.13
N ALA A 143 -52.67 18.40 -5.14
CA ALA A 143 -53.64 18.72 -6.19
C ALA A 143 -55.10 18.62 -5.71
N GLU A 144 -55.40 17.74 -4.75
CA GLU A 144 -56.72 17.65 -4.09
C GLU A 144 -56.96 18.85 -3.16
N ASP A 145 -55.94 19.23 -2.38
CA ASP A 145 -56.05 20.31 -1.40
C ASP A 145 -56.04 21.70 -2.05
N ASN A 146 -55.28 21.91 -3.12
CA ASN A 146 -55.19 23.18 -3.85
C ASN A 146 -55.54 23.05 -5.33
N PRO A 147 -56.84 22.84 -5.65
CA PRO A 147 -57.33 22.77 -7.01
C PRO A 147 -57.22 24.15 -7.67
N TYR A 148 -56.11 24.46 -8.35
CA TYR A 148 -55.91 25.80 -8.93
C TYR A 148 -56.17 25.86 -10.43
N TRP A 149 -55.68 24.90 -11.21
CA TRP A 149 -55.65 25.02 -12.69
C TRP A 149 -56.84 24.42 -13.44
N ILE A 150 -57.38 23.27 -13.04
CA ILE A 150 -58.33 22.49 -13.86
C ILE A 150 -59.62 22.19 -13.08
N THR A 151 -59.46 21.69 -11.87
CA THR A 151 -60.53 21.21 -10.98
C THR A 151 -61.60 22.27 -10.63
N PRO A 152 -61.31 23.57 -10.45
CA PRO A 152 -62.35 24.58 -10.17
C PRO A 152 -63.37 24.76 -11.30
N ALA A 153 -62.93 24.65 -12.55
CA ALA A 153 -63.78 24.90 -13.72
C ALA A 153 -64.83 23.80 -13.91
N TYR A 154 -64.50 22.55 -13.55
CA TYR A 154 -65.39 21.40 -13.72
C TYR A 154 -66.22 21.07 -12.48
N ALA A 155 -66.01 21.76 -11.35
CA ALA A 155 -66.74 21.52 -10.11
C ALA A 155 -68.27 21.62 -10.25
N LYS A 156 -68.77 22.46 -11.17
CA LYS A 156 -70.21 22.68 -11.39
C LYS A 156 -70.84 21.75 -12.41
N THR A 157 -70.13 21.44 -13.49
CA THR A 157 -70.68 20.71 -14.66
C THR A 157 -70.36 19.22 -14.61
N GLN A 158 -69.30 18.83 -13.92
CA GLN A 158 -68.81 17.46 -13.88
C GLN A 158 -68.11 17.17 -12.54
N PRO A 159 -68.88 16.98 -11.44
CA PRO A 159 -68.32 16.73 -10.11
C PRO A 159 -67.62 15.37 -9.97
N LYS A 160 -67.88 14.43 -10.89
CA LYS A 160 -67.19 13.13 -10.96
C LYS A 160 -66.29 13.11 -12.18
N VAL A 161 -64.99 12.90 -11.98
CA VAL A 161 -64.00 12.80 -13.07
C VAL A 161 -64.28 11.51 -13.86
N ILE A 162 -64.67 11.64 -15.13
CA ILE A 162 -65.08 10.50 -15.98
C ILE A 162 -63.85 9.84 -16.65
N LEU A 163 -62.74 10.56 -16.76
CA LEU A 163 -61.50 10.10 -17.41
C LEU A 163 -60.71 9.08 -16.58
N SER A 164 -61.09 8.85 -15.32
CA SER A 164 -60.51 7.84 -14.45
C SER A 164 -61.51 6.69 -14.26
N GLU A 165 -61.87 5.98 -15.33
CA GLU A 165 -62.42 4.63 -15.15
C GLU A 165 -61.28 3.75 -14.62
N SER A 166 -61.37 3.49 -13.31
CA SER A 166 -60.51 2.63 -12.53
C SER A 166 -60.33 1.24 -13.18
N GLY A 167 -59.10 0.88 -13.59
CA GLY A 167 -58.71 -0.54 -13.55
C GLY A 167 -57.81 -1.16 -14.62
N GLU A 168 -57.21 -0.47 -15.61
CA GLU A 168 -56.39 -1.15 -16.65
C GLU A 168 -54.96 -0.62 -16.79
N GLY A 169 -54.24 -0.40 -15.68
CA GLY A 169 -52.88 0.15 -15.75
C GLY A 169 -51.91 -0.22 -14.62
N GLU A 170 -52.22 -1.19 -13.75
CA GLU A 170 -51.20 -1.74 -12.85
C GLU A 170 -50.43 -2.85 -13.58
N PRO A 171 -49.10 -2.75 -13.79
CA PRO A 171 -48.33 -3.85 -14.34
C PRO A 171 -48.33 -5.00 -13.33
N SER A 172 -48.83 -6.17 -13.75
CA SER A 172 -48.90 -7.37 -12.92
C SER A 172 -47.54 -7.66 -12.24
N ALA A 173 -47.55 -7.84 -10.92
CA ALA A 173 -46.37 -8.19 -10.14
C ALA A 173 -45.62 -9.37 -10.78
N LYS A 174 -44.32 -9.18 -11.01
CA LYS A 174 -43.42 -10.14 -11.64
C LYS A 174 -43.48 -11.45 -10.85
N LYS A 175 -44.03 -12.52 -11.44
CA LYS A 175 -44.10 -13.84 -10.81
C LYS A 175 -42.68 -14.30 -10.44
N THR A 176 -42.45 -14.54 -9.16
CA THR A 176 -41.25 -15.23 -8.68
C THR A 176 -41.30 -16.68 -9.17
N LYS A 177 -40.27 -17.11 -9.91
CA LYS A 177 -40.12 -18.49 -10.35
C LYS A 177 -39.79 -19.36 -9.12
N THR A 178 -40.69 -20.26 -8.76
CA THR A 178 -40.42 -21.38 -7.86
C THR A 178 -39.81 -22.53 -8.67
N ASP A 179 -38.65 -23.00 -8.19
CA ASP A 179 -37.78 -24.13 -8.63
C ASP A 179 -37.67 -24.43 -10.14
#